data_AF-A0A9D7XFF2-F1
#
_entry.id   AF-A0A9D7XFF2-F1
#
_cell.length_a   1.000
_cell.length_b   1.000
_cell.length_c   1.000
_cell.angle_alpha   90.00
_cell.angle_beta   90.00
_cell.angle_gamma   90.00
#
_symmetry.space_group_name_H-M   'P 1'
#
loop_
_entity.id
_entity.type
_entity.pdbx_description
1 polymer ?
#
loop_
_entity_poly.entity_id
_entity_poly.type
_entity_poly.pdbx_seq_one_letter_code
_entity_poly.pdbx_strand_id
1 'polypeptide(L)'
;METYELVRAAAIQNDDKIILVGSIFEGNDHFALARFNNTITGTINVGDKDNMFNIFPNPIHTFASIHINSSLNSGTLCIYNMLGNKMRTIEQIFGQQLQYNVNN
;
A
#
# COMPACT_ATOMS: atom_id res chain seq x y z
N MET A 1 -0.71 18.93 29.85
CA MET A 1 -0.57 19.83 28.68
C MET A 1 -0.88 18.96 27.47
N GLU A 2 -1.87 19.31 26.68
CA GLU A 2 -2.27 18.49 25.53
C GLU A 2 -1.30 18.76 24.38
N THR A 3 -0.67 17.70 23.87
CA THR A 3 0.09 17.76 22.62
C THR A 3 -0.87 17.51 21.47
N TYR A 4 -0.72 18.27 20.40
CA TYR A 4 -1.52 18.06 19.19
C TYR A 4 -0.68 18.24 17.94
N GLU A 5 -1.12 17.59 16.87
CA GLU A 5 -0.50 17.66 15.54
C GLU A 5 -1.58 18.10 14.55
N LEU A 6 -1.28 19.12 13.73
CA LEU A 6 -2.19 19.63 12.70
C LEU A 6 -1.51 19.61 11.34
N VAL A 7 -2.15 18.98 10.36
CA VAL A 7 -1.81 19.10 8.95
C VAL A 7 -2.56 20.30 8.37
N ARG A 8 -1.84 21.25 7.76
CA ARG A 8 -2.41 22.48 7.19
C ARG A 8 -2.53 22.42 5.67
N ALA A 9 -1.60 21.75 4.99
CA ALA A 9 -1.67 21.55 3.55
C ALA A 9 -0.94 20.28 3.11
N ALA A 10 -1.32 19.79 1.93
CA ALA A 10 -0.70 18.67 1.25
C ALA A 10 -0.42 19.03 -0.22
N ALA A 11 0.67 18.50 -0.77
CA ALA A 11 1.01 18.67 -2.19
C ALA A 11 1.63 17.40 -2.77
N ILE A 12 1.33 17.13 -4.05
CA ILE A 12 2.01 16.11 -4.86
C ILE A 12 3.17 16.79 -5.59
N GLN A 13 4.36 16.22 -5.48
CA GLN A 13 5.57 16.71 -6.15
C GLN A 13 5.72 16.09 -7.54
N ASN A 14 6.54 16.71 -8.42
CA ASN A 14 6.81 16.21 -9.78
C ASN A 14 7.49 14.82 -9.83
N ASP A 15 7.95 14.30 -8.68
CA ASP A 15 8.54 12.98 -8.52
C ASP A 15 7.57 11.97 -7.86
N ASP A 16 6.26 12.23 -7.97
CA ASP A 16 5.11 11.47 -7.46
C ASP A 16 5.09 11.26 -5.94
N LYS A 17 5.84 12.07 -5.18
CA LYS A 17 5.87 12.02 -3.72
C LYS A 17 4.88 12.99 -3.10
N ILE A 18 4.44 12.69 -1.88
CA ILE A 18 3.52 13.54 -1.12
C ILE A 18 4.28 14.31 -0.05
N ILE A 19 4.06 15.62 0.03
CA ILE A 19 4.49 16.46 1.14
C ILE A 19 3.27 16.89 1.95
N LEU A 20 3.37 16.79 3.27
CA LEU A 20 2.46 17.41 4.24
C LEU A 20 3.21 18.51 5.00
N VAL A 21 2.57 19.67 5.15
CA VAL A 21 3.05 20.76 6.01
C VAL A 21 2.04 21.05 7.11
N GLY A 22 2.55 21.40 8.28
CA GLY A 22 1.71 21.53 9.47
C GLY A 22 2.42 22.16 10.65
N SER A 23 1.80 22.00 11.81
CA SER A 23 2.37 22.41 13.08
C SER A 23 2.17 21.34 14.15
N ILE A 24 3.14 21.22 15.05
CA ILE A 24 3.08 20.40 16.25
C ILE A 24 3.09 21.35 17.44
N PHE A 25 2.22 21.10 18.42
CA PHE A 25 2.22 21.86 19.67
C PHE A 25 2.75 21.00 20.81
N GLU A 26 3.86 21.44 21.40
CA GLU A 26 4.47 20.84 22.59
C GLU A 26 4.81 21.94 23.59
N GLY A 27 3.77 22.64 24.07
CA GLY A 27 3.92 23.82 24.91
C GLY A 27 4.26 25.11 24.16
N ASN A 28 4.71 25.00 22.92
CA ASN A 28 4.81 26.05 21.91
C ASN A 28 4.50 25.48 20.51
N ASP A 29 4.14 26.34 19.55
CA ASP A 29 3.91 25.94 18.16
C ASP A 29 5.24 25.76 17.40
N HIS A 30 5.44 24.59 16.83
CA HIS A 30 6.57 24.26 15.96
C HIS A 30 6.10 23.96 14.54
N PHE A 31 6.85 24.43 13.55
CA PHE A 31 6.63 24.03 12.15
C PHE A 31 6.98 22.56 11.95
N ALA A 32 6.13 21.83 11.23
CA ALA A 32 6.34 20.42 10.91
C ALA A 32 6.21 20.15 9.41
N LEU A 33 7.07 19.26 8.92
CA LEU A 33 7.12 18.83 7.52
C LEU A 33 7.30 17.31 7.47
N ALA A 34 6.43 16.63 6.74
CA ALA A 34 6.59 15.21 6.43
C ALA A 34 6.62 15.01 4.91
N ARG A 35 7.59 14.24 4.42
CA ARG A 35 7.69 13.84 3.02
C ARG A 35 7.58 12.33 2.91
N PHE A 36 6.51 11.86 2.30
CA PHE A 36 6.29 10.45 2.03
C PHE A 36 7.03 10.10 0.75
N ASN A 37 8.08 9.30 0.90
CA ASN A 37 8.84 8.79 -0.23
C ASN A 37 8.09 7.59 -0.84
N ASN A 38 8.14 7.45 -2.17
CA ASN A 38 7.69 6.26 -2.89
C ASN A 38 8.65 5.08 -2.70
N THR A 39 9.14 4.88 -1.47
CA THR A 39 9.86 3.66 -1.12
C THR A 39 8.89 2.52 -1.31
N ILE A 40 9.25 1.56 -2.14
CA ILE A 40 8.50 0.31 -2.27
C ILE A 40 8.58 -0.38 -0.90
N THR A 41 7.51 -0.25 -0.12
CA THR A 41 7.35 -1.00 1.11
C THR A 41 6.51 -2.21 0.73
N GLY A 42 7.16 -3.37 0.62
CA GLY A 42 6.42 -4.63 0.71
C GLY A 42 5.56 -4.60 1.97
N THR A 43 4.31 -5.05 1.84
CA THR A 43 3.28 -5.27 2.88
C THR A 43 3.51 -4.65 4.26
N ILE A 44 2.54 -3.84 4.68
CA ILE A 44 2.37 -3.36 6.05
C ILE A 44 2.66 -4.52 7.01
N ASN A 45 3.70 -4.38 7.85
CA ASN A 45 3.83 -5.17 9.07
C ASN A 45 2.72 -4.69 10.04
N VAL A 46 1.46 -4.99 9.72
CA VAL A 46 0.45 -5.08 10.77
C VAL A 46 0.91 -6.27 11.61
N GLY A 47 1.05 -6.10 12.91
CA GLY A 47 1.77 -7.00 13.84
C GLY A 47 1.26 -8.44 13.96
N ASP A 48 0.53 -8.96 12.98
CA ASP A 48 0.13 -10.34 12.88
C ASP A 48 1.25 -11.12 12.19
N LYS A 49 1.88 -12.03 12.94
CA LYS A 49 2.98 -12.90 12.48
C LYS A 49 2.58 -13.86 11.36
N ASP A 50 1.32 -13.87 10.94
CA ASP A 50 0.74 -14.75 9.95
C ASP A 50 -0.04 -13.97 8.88
N ASN A 51 0.62 -13.06 8.17
CA ASN A 51 0.04 -12.51 6.94
C ASN A 51 -0.24 -13.66 5.97
N MET A 52 -1.51 -14.05 5.86
CA MET A 52 -1.98 -15.13 4.98
C MET A 52 -1.66 -14.85 3.51
N PHE A 53 -1.45 -13.58 3.15
CA PHE A 53 -1.30 -13.10 1.80
C PHE A 53 -0.42 -11.85 1.75
N ASN A 54 0.56 -11.82 0.85
CA ASN A 54 1.47 -10.69 0.65
C ASN A 54 1.49 -10.28 -0.83
N ILE A 55 1.48 -8.97 -1.09
CA ILE A 55 1.65 -8.41 -2.45
C ILE A 55 2.85 -7.47 -2.46
N PHE A 56 3.73 -7.64 -3.44
CA PHE A 56 4.87 -6.75 -3.66
C PHE A 56 5.31 -6.74 -5.13
N PRO A 57 5.94 -5.66 -5.63
CA PRO A 57 6.12 -4.37 -4.96
C PRO A 57 4.80 -3.61 -4.80
N ASN A 58 4.65 -2.88 -3.69
CA ASN A 58 3.62 -1.85 -3.54
C ASN A 58 4.32 -0.51 -3.32
N PRO A 59 4.12 0.54 -4.15
CA PRO A 59 3.27 0.61 -5.34
C PRO A 59 3.67 -0.34 -6.49
N ILE A 60 2.69 -0.76 -7.30
CA ILE A 60 2.89 -1.68 -8.44
C ILE A 60 3.10 -0.88 -9.73
N HIS A 61 4.20 -1.12 -10.45
CA HIS A 61 4.47 -0.49 -11.75
C HIS A 61 4.04 -1.37 -12.94
N THR A 62 4.57 -2.60 -13.02
CA THR A 62 4.33 -3.51 -14.16
C THR A 62 3.85 -4.87 -13.70
N PHE A 63 4.46 -5.41 -12.65
CA PHE A 63 4.10 -6.70 -12.10
C PHE A 63 3.98 -6.63 -10.58
N ALA A 64 3.07 -7.42 -10.03
CA ALA A 64 2.96 -7.70 -8.61
C ALA A 64 3.13 -9.21 -8.38
N SER A 65 4.07 -9.56 -7.50
CA SER A 65 4.17 -10.88 -6.90
C SER A 65 3.17 -10.97 -5.75
N ILE A 66 2.32 -11.97 -5.85
CA ILE A 66 1.30 -12.29 -4.88
C ILE A 66 1.71 -13.61 -4.24
N HIS A 67 2.02 -13.59 -2.95
CA HIS A 67 2.37 -14.75 -2.15
C HIS A 67 1.25 -15.09 -1.17
N ILE A 68 0.99 -16.38 -0.98
CA ILE A 68 -0.02 -16.94 -0.09
C ILE A 68 0.74 -17.89 0.83
N ASN A 69 0.52 -17.78 2.14
CA ASN A 69 1.23 -18.59 3.13
C ASN A 69 0.78 -20.06 3.14
N SER A 70 -0.24 -20.41 2.35
CA SER A 70 -0.73 -21.77 2.18
C SER A 70 -0.84 -22.13 0.70
N SER A 71 -0.55 -23.40 0.39
CA SER A 71 -0.63 -23.89 -0.99
C SER A 71 -2.09 -24.06 -1.41
N LEU A 72 -2.45 -23.43 -2.52
CA LEU A 72 -3.74 -23.59 -3.15
C LEU A 72 -3.74 -24.83 -4.05
N ASN A 73 -4.80 -25.63 -3.94
CA ASN A 73 -5.09 -26.72 -4.87
C ASN A 73 -5.98 -26.26 -6.04
N SER A 74 -6.69 -25.14 -5.90
CA SER A 74 -7.40 -24.42 -6.95
C SER A 74 -7.99 -23.15 -6.33
N GLY A 75 -7.43 -21.99 -6.63
CA GLY A 75 -7.91 -20.70 -6.15
C GLY A 75 -8.33 -19.75 -7.27
N THR A 76 -9.06 -18.71 -6.90
CA THR A 76 -9.53 -17.66 -7.81
C THR A 76 -9.12 -16.30 -7.27
N LEU A 77 -8.41 -15.51 -8.08
CA LEU A 77 -8.12 -14.10 -7.80
C LEU A 77 -9.10 -13.22 -8.56
N CYS A 78 -9.79 -12.34 -7.83
CA CYS A 78 -10.62 -11.28 -8.41
C CYS A 78 -9.99 -9.91 -8.13
N ILE A 79 -9.88 -9.08 -9.15
CA ILE A 79 -9.34 -7.72 -9.05
C ILE A 79 -10.49 -6.75 -9.29
N TYR A 80 -10.67 -5.81 -8.37
CA TYR A 80 -11.72 -4.79 -8.43
C TYR A 80 -11.09 -3.40 -8.46
N ASN A 81 -11.76 -2.45 -9.13
CA ASN A 81 -11.40 -1.05 -9.00
C ASN A 81 -12.00 -0.44 -7.72
N MET A 82 -11.65 0.82 -7.42
CA MET A 82 -12.15 1.54 -6.24
C MET A 82 -13.66 1.82 -6.24
N LEU A 83 -14.34 1.65 -7.38
CA LEU A 83 -15.79 1.74 -7.50
C LEU A 83 -16.49 0.38 -7.27
N GLY A 84 -15.72 -0.70 -7.04
CA GLY A 84 -16.26 -2.05 -6.85
C GLY A 84 -16.51 -2.84 -8.14
N ASN A 85 -16.15 -2.30 -9.31
CA ASN A 85 -16.29 -3.03 -10.57
C ASN A 85 -15.18 -4.08 -10.70
N LYS A 86 -15.54 -5.31 -11.10
CA LYS A 86 -14.57 -6.38 -11.34
C LYS A 86 -13.80 -6.12 -12.64
N MET A 87 -12.50 -5.88 -12.51
CA MET A 87 -11.58 -5.64 -13.62
C MET A 87 -11.04 -6.95 -14.19
N ARG A 88 -10.79 -7.96 -13.34
CA ARG A 88 -10.22 -9.23 -13.77
C ARG A 88 -10.59 -10.39 -12.85
N THR A 89 -10.63 -11.58 -13.45
CA THR A 89 -10.66 -12.88 -12.76
C THR A 89 -9.51 -13.74 -13.28
N ILE A 90 -8.75 -14.36 -12.36
CA ILE A 90 -7.77 -15.41 -12.67
C ILE A 90 -8.22 -16.64 -11.89
N GLU A 91 -8.57 -17.70 -12.60
CA GLU A 91 -9.04 -18.96 -12.02
C GLU A 91 -7.93 -20.01 -12.01
N GLN A 92 -8.16 -21.10 -11.28
CA GLN A 92 -7.25 -22.25 -11.24
C GLN A 92 -5.81 -21.87 -10.83
N ILE A 93 -5.68 -21.03 -9.81
CA ILE A 93 -4.39 -20.73 -9.21
C ILE A 93 -3.97 -21.91 -8.33
N PHE A 94 -2.77 -22.41 -8.56
CA PHE A 94 -2.16 -23.49 -7.78
C PHE A 94 -0.91 -22.98 -7.06
N GLY A 95 -0.55 -23.65 -5.97
CA GLY A 95 0.65 -23.32 -5.21
C GLY A 95 0.48 -22.07 -4.35
N GLN A 96 1.61 -21.42 -4.07
CA GLN A 96 1.70 -20.34 -3.07
C GLN A 96 2.04 -18.98 -3.69
N GLN A 97 2.33 -18.92 -4.99
CA GLN A 97 2.79 -17.70 -5.64
C GLN A 97 2.16 -17.51 -7.02
N LEU A 98 1.79 -16.27 -7.32
CA LEU A 98 1.28 -15.81 -8.59
C LEU A 98 2.01 -14.52 -8.98
N GLN A 99 2.30 -14.35 -10.26
CA GLN A 99 2.71 -13.06 -10.81
C GLN A 99 1.56 -12.45 -11.59
N TYR A 100 1.17 -11.23 -11.21
CA TYR A 100 0.13 -10.46 -11.89
C TYR A 100 0.75 -9.32 -12.68
N ASN A 101 0.46 -9.24 -13.99
CA ASN A 101 0.82 -8.10 -14.84
C ASN A 101 -0.33 -7.09 -14.86
N VAL A 102 -0.07 -5.84 -14.51
CA VAL A 102 -1.12 -4.78 -14.48
C VAL A 102 -1.51 -4.27 -15.87
N ASN A 103 -0.68 -4.53 -16.90
CA ASN A 103 -0.83 -3.97 -18.25
C ASN A 103 -1.45 -4.95 -19.26
N ASN A 104 -1.55 -6.24 -18.92
CA ASN A 104 -2.19 -7.25 -19.75
C ASN A 104 -3.56 -7.54 -19.19
#